data_AF-A0A059ALE9-F1
#
_entry.id   AF-A0A059ALE9-F1
#
_cell.length_a   1.000
_cell.length_b   1.000
_cell.length_c   1.000
_cell.angle_alpha   90.00
_cell.angle_beta   90.00
_cell.angle_gamma   90.00
#
_symmetry.space_group_name_H-M   'P 1'
#
loop_
_entity.id
_entity.type
_entity.pdbx_description
1 polymer ?
#
loop_
_entity_poly.entity_id
_entity_poly.type
_entity_poly.pdbx_seq_one_letter_code
_entity_poly.pdbx_strand_id
1 'polypeptide(L)'
;MLLKAALSMDRAMSRWVGAFLLSCWLVFRTAFCVEGLHRDAKVRGVNLGGWLVIEGWIKPSLFDGIPNGDMLDGTQVQLKSVNLQKYVCAENGGGTTISVNRDAASLWETFTLWRVSEFTFQFRSSSGQFLTCEGEGCSVFATAKTPSATETFYIERNDSKIHIKLSTGAYLQATTANQLTADYPGEPGWDDDNAATFLMTIVANNLHGDYQLANGYGHSKAKEVLQKHRSTFITIEDFSFLYRHRINTVRIPVGWWIAFDHNPPAPFIEGSLEALDNAFTWATSYNIKCIIDLHAAPGSQNGMEHSASRDGTTGWPTSPDYISKTLDVIDFLAKRYAKHPALLGIELLNEPSAASVPLDILVSYYRQGYEVVRKYSSSAYVIMCQRIGNADPLELYQANIGSHNIVVDLHYYNLFDTFFVNMSSVDNIQFIYQSREAQLKALNGSNGLLVFIGEWVNEWNVTSGSQAEYQDFGKAQLEVYNAASFGWAYWTLKNDRQHWDFEWNIRNNYLQLGESPGRQFASQLVILASAVACLFLHNTL
;
A
#
# COMPACT_ATOMS: atom_id res chain seq x y z
N MET A 1 36.47 41.40 -52.95
CA MET A 1 35.09 41.68 -52.52
C MET A 1 34.33 40.43 -52.09
N LEU A 2 34.47 39.30 -52.81
CA LEU A 2 33.79 38.02 -52.49
C LEU A 2 34.16 37.40 -51.12
N LEU A 3 35.40 37.58 -50.65
CA LEU A 3 35.84 37.02 -49.34
C LEU A 3 35.18 37.70 -48.13
N LYS A 4 34.84 39.00 -48.23
CA LYS A 4 34.15 39.74 -47.15
C LYS A 4 32.66 39.35 -47.04
N ALA A 5 32.03 38.99 -48.17
CA ALA A 5 30.66 38.51 -48.19
C ALA A 5 30.53 37.09 -47.59
N ALA A 6 31.48 36.20 -47.89
CA ALA A 6 31.53 34.85 -47.32
C ALA A 6 31.77 34.86 -45.80
N LEU A 7 32.71 35.68 -45.31
CA LEU A 7 32.97 35.85 -43.86
C LEU A 7 31.80 36.53 -43.11
N SER A 8 31.02 37.36 -43.81
CA SER A 8 29.79 37.98 -43.27
C SER A 8 28.64 36.96 -43.18
N MET A 9 28.46 36.11 -44.20
CA MET A 9 27.47 35.04 -44.19
C MET A 9 27.77 34.00 -43.12
N ASP A 10 29.03 33.61 -42.94
CA ASP A 10 29.43 32.59 -41.95
C ASP A 10 29.23 33.08 -40.50
N ARG A 11 29.52 34.36 -40.22
CA ARG A 11 29.19 35.00 -38.92
C ARG A 11 27.69 35.15 -38.71
N ALA A 12 26.91 35.41 -39.77
CA ALA A 12 25.45 35.46 -39.65
C ALA A 12 24.90 34.06 -39.35
N MET A 13 25.31 33.03 -40.11
CA MET A 13 24.87 31.65 -39.92
C MET A 13 25.23 31.11 -38.54
N SER A 14 26.45 31.37 -38.05
CA SER A 14 26.87 31.00 -36.68
C SER A 14 26.03 31.66 -35.59
N ARG A 15 25.64 32.93 -35.78
CA ARG A 15 24.74 33.65 -34.85
C ARG A 15 23.32 33.09 -34.89
N TRP A 16 22.82 32.69 -36.05
CA TRP A 16 21.49 32.08 -36.21
C TRP A 16 21.43 30.66 -35.67
N VAL A 17 22.48 29.84 -35.86
CA VAL A 17 22.59 28.51 -35.25
C VAL A 17 22.72 28.62 -33.73
N GLY A 18 23.52 29.58 -33.23
CA GLY A 18 23.63 29.85 -31.80
C GLY A 18 22.30 30.32 -31.20
N ALA A 19 21.57 31.21 -31.88
CA ALA A 19 20.25 31.68 -31.44
C ALA A 19 19.18 30.58 -31.52
N PHE A 20 19.23 29.70 -32.54
CA PHE A 20 18.35 28.55 -32.67
C PHE A 20 18.63 27.48 -31.62
N LEU A 21 19.91 27.19 -31.32
CA LEU A 21 20.27 26.27 -30.24
C LEU A 21 19.91 26.84 -28.86
N LEU A 22 20.10 28.15 -28.65
CA LEU A 22 19.68 28.83 -27.41
C LEU A 22 18.16 28.88 -27.28
N SER A 23 17.43 29.10 -28.37
CA SER A 23 15.96 29.09 -28.37
C SER A 23 15.41 27.68 -28.20
N CYS A 24 15.99 26.66 -28.86
CA CYS A 24 15.68 25.26 -28.60
C CYS A 24 16.00 24.90 -27.15
N TRP A 25 17.13 25.32 -26.59
CA TRP A 25 17.51 25.08 -25.20
C TRP A 25 16.57 25.78 -24.20
N LEU A 26 16.17 27.03 -24.48
CA LEU A 26 15.19 27.78 -23.70
C LEU A 26 13.79 27.15 -23.79
N VAL A 27 13.36 26.73 -24.98
CA VAL A 27 12.08 26.03 -25.21
C VAL A 27 12.07 24.66 -24.55
N PHE A 28 13.17 23.89 -24.59
CA PHE A 28 13.28 22.63 -23.86
C PHE A 28 13.29 22.85 -22.34
N ARG A 29 13.92 23.93 -21.85
CA ARG A 29 13.87 24.30 -20.43
C ARG A 29 12.49 24.82 -19.99
N THR A 30 11.72 25.50 -20.83
CA THR A 30 10.41 26.04 -20.42
C THR A 30 9.23 25.10 -20.72
N ALA A 31 9.34 24.23 -21.74
CA ALA A 31 8.27 23.31 -22.11
C ALA A 31 8.14 22.10 -21.17
N PHE A 32 9.23 21.70 -20.50
CA PHE A 32 9.29 20.51 -19.65
C PHE A 32 9.71 20.77 -18.20
N CYS A 33 10.03 22.01 -17.80
CA CYS A 33 10.37 22.28 -16.40
C CYS A 33 9.13 22.15 -15.53
N VAL A 34 9.12 21.09 -14.72
CA VAL A 34 8.41 21.12 -13.44
C VAL A 34 9.18 22.13 -12.59
N GLU A 35 8.57 23.29 -12.34
CA GLU A 35 9.04 24.14 -11.24
C GLU A 35 9.12 23.24 -10.01
N GLY A 36 10.33 23.01 -9.50
CA GLY A 36 10.50 22.27 -8.26
C GLY A 36 9.65 22.91 -7.17
N LEU A 37 9.42 22.21 -6.06
CA LEU A 37 8.76 22.79 -4.90
C LEU A 37 9.56 24.02 -4.39
N HIS A 38 9.26 25.20 -4.92
CA HIS A 38 9.60 26.50 -4.35
C HIS A 38 8.63 26.77 -3.21
N ARG A 39 8.99 27.67 -2.28
CA ARG A 39 8.41 27.77 -0.93
C ARG A 39 6.88 27.84 -0.82
N ASP A 40 6.15 28.14 -1.90
CA ASP A 40 4.69 28.22 -1.96
C ASP A 40 4.01 27.17 -2.87
N ALA A 41 4.77 26.26 -3.48
CA ALA A 41 4.24 25.21 -4.36
C ALA A 41 3.70 24.03 -3.53
N LYS A 42 2.53 23.53 -3.91
CA LYS A 42 1.88 22.37 -3.27
C LYS A 42 2.36 21.05 -3.86
N VAL A 43 2.26 19.99 -3.08
CA VAL A 43 2.49 18.61 -3.51
C VAL A 43 1.48 18.23 -4.60
N ARG A 44 2.00 17.83 -5.75
CA ARG A 44 1.28 17.09 -6.80
C ARG A 44 2.00 15.78 -6.94
N GLY A 45 1.51 14.80 -6.19
CA GLY A 45 2.21 13.56 -5.90
C GLY A 45 1.61 12.33 -6.57
N VAL A 46 2.40 11.27 -6.62
CA VAL A 46 1.94 9.91 -6.93
C VAL A 46 2.59 8.94 -5.95
N ASN A 47 1.81 8.00 -5.43
CA ASN A 47 2.29 6.93 -4.57
C ASN A 47 3.00 5.84 -5.39
N LEU A 48 4.06 5.26 -4.85
CA LEU A 48 4.75 4.09 -5.40
C LEU A 48 4.34 2.81 -4.64
N GLY A 49 3.04 2.57 -4.55
CA GLY A 49 2.41 1.41 -3.90
C GLY A 49 2.72 0.11 -4.64
N GLY A 50 2.67 -1.00 -3.90
CA GLY A 50 3.02 -2.32 -4.43
C GLY A 50 4.50 -2.50 -4.79
N TRP A 51 5.40 -1.56 -4.48
CA TRP A 51 6.83 -1.63 -4.83
C TRP A 51 7.73 -2.12 -3.68
N LEU A 52 7.95 -1.29 -2.65
CA LEU A 52 8.78 -1.64 -1.48
C LEU A 52 7.97 -2.24 -0.33
N VAL A 53 6.65 -2.03 -0.36
CA VAL A 53 5.64 -2.79 0.37
C VAL A 53 4.69 -3.36 -0.68
N ILE A 54 4.46 -4.66 -0.60
CA ILE A 54 3.73 -5.44 -1.58
C ILE A 54 2.25 -5.50 -1.21
N GLU A 55 1.42 -5.33 -2.24
CA GLU A 55 -0.01 -5.55 -2.19
C GLU A 55 -0.40 -6.41 -3.38
N GLY A 56 -0.94 -7.59 -3.10
CA GLY A 56 -1.23 -8.60 -4.11
C GLY A 56 -2.27 -8.14 -5.10
N TRP A 57 -3.22 -7.30 -4.70
CA TRP A 57 -4.21 -6.77 -5.65
C TRP A 57 -3.60 -5.75 -6.64
N ILE A 58 -2.47 -5.10 -6.31
CA ILE A 58 -1.73 -4.20 -7.21
C ILE A 58 -0.93 -5.00 -8.23
N LYS A 59 -0.31 -6.10 -7.80
CA LYS A 59 0.46 -7.01 -8.66
C LYS A 59 0.20 -8.49 -8.33
N PRO A 60 -0.94 -9.06 -8.76
CA PRO A 60 -1.36 -10.42 -8.36
C PRO A 60 -0.38 -11.50 -8.77
N SER A 61 0.21 -11.34 -9.95
CA SER A 61 1.18 -12.29 -10.54
C SER A 61 2.42 -12.58 -9.68
N LEU A 62 2.69 -11.80 -8.63
CA LEU A 62 3.76 -12.12 -7.67
C LEU A 62 3.47 -13.39 -6.88
N PHE A 63 2.20 -13.77 -6.72
CA PHE A 63 1.76 -14.87 -5.87
C PHE A 63 1.50 -16.18 -6.64
N ASP A 64 1.43 -16.14 -7.97
CA ASP A 64 1.06 -17.29 -8.83
C ASP A 64 1.95 -18.54 -8.65
N GLY A 65 3.21 -18.34 -8.27
CA GLY A 65 4.18 -19.42 -8.10
C GLY A 65 4.18 -20.07 -6.72
N ILE A 66 3.34 -19.63 -5.78
CA ILE A 66 3.35 -20.15 -4.41
C ILE A 66 2.61 -21.50 -4.36
N PRO A 67 3.27 -22.59 -3.92
CA PRO A 67 2.59 -23.87 -3.71
C PRO A 67 1.46 -23.74 -2.68
N ASN A 68 0.29 -24.32 -2.91
CA ASN A 68 -0.88 -24.13 -2.03
C ASN A 68 -1.15 -22.64 -1.72
N GLY A 69 -1.07 -21.77 -2.74
CA GLY A 69 -1.24 -20.31 -2.60
C GLY A 69 -2.65 -19.86 -2.17
N ASP A 70 -3.59 -20.80 -2.10
CA ASP A 70 -4.91 -20.62 -1.52
C ASP A 70 -4.95 -20.90 0.00
N MET A 71 -3.83 -21.32 0.59
CA MET A 71 -3.62 -21.58 2.02
C MET A 71 -2.41 -20.79 2.54
N LEU A 72 -2.48 -19.47 2.46
CA LEU A 72 -1.46 -18.56 3.00
C LEU A 72 -1.78 -18.19 4.45
N ASP A 73 -0.85 -17.55 5.16
CA ASP A 73 -1.17 -17.01 6.49
C ASP A 73 -2.35 -16.04 6.40
N GLY A 74 -3.34 -16.24 7.28
CA GLY A 74 -4.56 -15.46 7.29
C GLY A 74 -5.71 -16.02 6.46
N THR A 75 -5.48 -17.06 5.65
CA THR A 75 -6.58 -17.77 4.99
C THR A 75 -7.54 -18.33 6.04
N GLN A 76 -8.82 -18.03 5.90
CA GLN A 76 -9.87 -18.55 6.78
C GLN A 76 -10.51 -19.79 6.15
N VAL A 77 -10.57 -20.87 6.91
CA VAL A 77 -11.10 -22.16 6.47
C VAL A 77 -12.17 -22.70 7.41
N GLN A 78 -13.08 -23.49 6.85
CA GLN A 78 -14.05 -24.29 7.57
C GLN A 78 -13.84 -25.76 7.23
N LEU A 79 -14.00 -26.63 8.23
CA LEU A 79 -13.79 -28.07 8.08
C LEU A 79 -15.08 -28.81 8.36
N LYS A 80 -15.55 -29.61 7.40
CA LYS A 80 -16.76 -30.44 7.55
C LYS A 80 -16.39 -31.91 7.42
N SER A 81 -16.69 -32.70 8.44
CA SER A 81 -16.52 -34.16 8.38
C SER A 81 -17.43 -34.76 7.31
N VAL A 82 -16.89 -35.64 6.46
CA VAL A 82 -17.68 -36.29 5.41
C VAL A 82 -18.59 -37.37 6.00
N ASN A 83 -18.12 -38.11 7.00
CA ASN A 83 -18.89 -39.19 7.61
C ASN A 83 -20.06 -38.70 8.48
N LEU A 84 -19.87 -37.65 9.29
CA LEU A 84 -20.92 -37.12 10.17
C LEU A 84 -21.74 -36.03 9.50
N GLN A 85 -21.25 -35.44 8.40
CA GLN A 85 -21.83 -34.25 7.78
C GLN A 85 -21.95 -33.05 8.74
N LYS A 86 -21.02 -32.95 9.69
CA LYS A 86 -20.96 -31.88 10.70
C LYS A 86 -19.66 -31.07 10.60
N TYR A 87 -19.72 -29.79 10.93
CA TYR A 87 -18.56 -28.91 11.00
C TYR A 87 -17.79 -29.07 12.30
N VAL A 88 -16.46 -28.93 12.18
CA VAL A 88 -15.54 -28.78 13.30
C VAL A 88 -15.76 -27.40 13.94
N CYS A 89 -15.89 -27.37 15.26
CA CYS A 89 -16.25 -26.19 16.03
C CYS A 89 -15.26 -26.01 17.19
N ALA A 90 -14.67 -24.82 17.31
CA ALA A 90 -14.04 -24.37 18.55
C ALA A 90 -15.13 -23.86 19.49
N GLU A 91 -15.52 -24.66 20.48
CA GLU A 91 -16.58 -24.28 21.40
C GLU A 91 -16.23 -22.95 22.11
N ASN A 92 -17.21 -22.05 22.21
CA ASN A 92 -17.02 -20.66 22.67
C ASN A 92 -16.01 -19.82 21.85
N GLY A 93 -15.70 -20.23 20.62
CA GLY A 93 -14.71 -19.59 19.76
C GLY A 93 -13.25 -19.92 20.13
N GLY A 94 -13.01 -20.77 21.13
CA GLY A 94 -11.69 -21.13 21.63
C GLY A 94 -11.61 -21.16 23.15
N GLY A 95 -10.46 -21.60 23.67
CA GLY A 95 -10.17 -21.74 25.10
C GLY A 95 -10.65 -23.06 25.72
N THR A 96 -11.18 -24.01 24.94
CA THR A 96 -11.74 -25.28 25.43
C THR A 96 -11.64 -26.39 24.37
N THR A 97 -12.54 -27.37 24.40
CA THR A 97 -12.61 -28.51 23.47
C THR A 97 -12.96 -28.11 22.05
N ILE A 98 -12.50 -28.92 21.10
CA ILE A 98 -13.04 -28.98 19.74
C ILE A 98 -14.17 -30.02 19.71
N SER A 99 -15.24 -29.72 18.98
CA SER A 99 -16.34 -30.65 18.70
C SER A 99 -16.60 -30.76 17.20
N VAL A 100 -17.29 -31.82 16.77
CA VAL A 100 -17.69 -32.04 15.37
C VAL A 100 -19.21 -32.27 15.31
N ASN A 101 -19.98 -31.22 15.60
CA ASN A 101 -21.42 -31.35 15.88
C ASN A 101 -22.33 -30.32 15.17
N ARG A 102 -21.76 -29.38 14.40
CA ARG A 102 -22.51 -28.24 13.85
C ARG A 102 -23.06 -28.53 12.45
N ASP A 103 -24.32 -28.17 12.22
CA ASP A 103 -24.98 -28.29 10.91
C ASP A 103 -24.61 -27.17 9.93
N ALA A 104 -24.30 -25.99 10.46
CA ALA A 104 -23.94 -24.81 9.71
C ALA A 104 -22.71 -24.16 10.35
N ALA A 105 -21.85 -23.57 9.50
CA ALA A 105 -20.66 -22.89 9.94
C ALA A 105 -20.87 -21.38 10.08
N SER A 106 -20.24 -20.81 11.10
CA SER A 106 -20.16 -19.38 11.40
C SER A 106 -18.77 -19.10 12.01
N LEU A 107 -18.69 -18.16 12.96
CA LEU A 107 -17.44 -17.70 13.55
C LEU A 107 -16.68 -18.77 14.37
N TRP A 108 -17.38 -19.73 14.98
CA TRP A 108 -16.74 -20.75 15.83
C TRP A 108 -16.24 -21.95 15.05
N GLU A 109 -16.75 -22.14 13.84
CA GLU A 109 -16.37 -23.21 12.90
C GLU A 109 -15.34 -22.72 11.87
N THR A 110 -14.97 -21.44 11.92
CA THR A 110 -14.00 -20.82 11.03
C THR A 110 -12.66 -20.67 11.73
N PHE A 111 -11.60 -21.16 11.09
CA PHE A 111 -10.23 -21.14 11.59
C PHE A 111 -9.33 -20.36 10.66
N THR A 112 -8.46 -19.52 11.21
CA THR A 112 -7.44 -18.81 10.46
C THR A 112 -6.17 -19.65 10.39
N LEU A 113 -5.67 -19.91 9.19
CA LEU A 113 -4.45 -20.67 8.97
C LEU A 113 -3.21 -19.83 9.27
N TRP A 114 -2.29 -20.44 10.00
CA TRP A 114 -0.90 -20.01 10.09
C TRP A 114 -0.05 -21.04 9.36
N ARG A 115 0.63 -20.61 8.30
CA ARG A 115 1.42 -21.50 7.45
C ARG A 115 2.81 -21.66 8.06
N VAL A 116 3.23 -22.91 8.25
CA VAL A 116 4.57 -23.27 8.77
C VAL A 116 5.47 -23.77 7.65
N SER A 117 4.92 -24.53 6.71
CA SER A 117 5.59 -24.96 5.48
C SER A 117 4.56 -25.15 4.36
N GLU A 118 5.00 -25.70 3.23
CA GLU A 118 4.10 -26.10 2.12
C GLU A 118 2.98 -27.06 2.55
N PHE A 119 3.26 -27.94 3.52
CA PHE A 119 2.36 -29.00 3.95
C PHE A 119 1.94 -28.90 5.42
N THR A 120 2.51 -27.99 6.20
CA THR A 120 2.25 -27.91 7.63
C THR A 120 1.65 -26.56 8.04
N PHE A 121 0.61 -26.64 8.86
CA PHE A 121 -0.25 -25.53 9.20
C PHE A 121 -0.67 -25.60 10.66
N GLN A 122 -1.01 -24.44 11.22
CA GLN A 122 -1.61 -24.29 12.53
C GLN A 122 -2.98 -23.64 12.34
N PHE A 123 -4.00 -24.12 13.05
CA PHE A 123 -5.36 -23.60 12.95
C PHE A 123 -5.64 -22.71 14.16
N ARG A 124 -5.86 -21.42 13.91
CA ARG A 124 -6.17 -20.42 14.94
C ARG A 124 -7.68 -20.19 15.00
N SER A 125 -8.27 -20.33 16.17
CA SER A 125 -9.69 -20.08 16.41
C SER A 125 -10.01 -18.58 16.41
N SER A 126 -11.30 -18.25 16.38
CA SER A 126 -11.77 -16.85 16.38
C SER A 126 -11.44 -16.07 17.67
N SER A 127 -11.23 -16.76 18.79
CA SER A 127 -10.72 -16.16 20.04
C SER A 127 -9.18 -16.14 20.13
N GLY A 128 -8.49 -16.59 19.08
CA GLY A 128 -7.05 -16.47 18.92
C GLY A 128 -6.21 -17.61 19.49
N GLN A 129 -6.82 -18.68 20.02
CA GLN A 129 -6.13 -19.89 20.45
C GLN A 129 -5.88 -20.84 19.27
N PHE A 130 -4.95 -21.77 19.43
CA PHE A 130 -4.58 -22.74 18.41
C PHE A 130 -5.14 -24.12 18.73
N LEU A 131 -5.52 -24.86 17.68
CA LEU A 131 -5.81 -26.28 17.79
C LEU A 131 -4.56 -27.00 18.30
N THR A 132 -4.72 -27.78 19.37
CA THR A 132 -3.67 -28.52 20.08
C THR A 132 -4.04 -29.99 20.12
N CYS A 133 -3.08 -30.85 19.79
CA CYS A 133 -3.15 -32.28 20.05
C CYS A 133 -1.85 -32.76 20.69
N GLU A 134 -1.94 -33.28 21.92
CA GLU A 134 -0.77 -33.69 22.73
C GLU A 134 -0.08 -34.97 22.19
N GLY A 135 -0.75 -35.72 21.32
CA GLY A 135 -0.21 -36.93 20.73
C GLY A 135 -1.27 -37.88 20.18
N GLU A 136 -0.81 -39.04 19.71
CA GLU A 136 -1.67 -40.12 19.25
C GLU A 136 -2.61 -40.59 20.38
N GLY A 137 -3.87 -40.90 20.04
CA GLY A 137 -4.89 -41.27 21.03
C GLY A 137 -5.57 -40.08 21.73
N CYS A 138 -5.08 -38.86 21.56
CA CYS A 138 -5.58 -37.69 22.29
C CYS A 138 -6.71 -36.98 21.56
N SER A 139 -7.60 -36.33 22.33
CA SER A 139 -8.57 -35.37 21.80
C SER A 139 -7.90 -34.04 21.41
N VAL A 140 -8.50 -33.33 20.46
CA VAL A 140 -8.06 -32.00 20.03
C VAL A 140 -8.77 -30.91 20.84
N PHE A 141 -8.01 -29.91 21.28
CA PHE A 141 -8.49 -28.74 22.03
C PHE A 141 -8.06 -27.46 21.33
N ALA A 142 -8.61 -26.30 21.71
CA ALA A 142 -8.18 -24.99 21.24
C ALA A 142 -7.78 -24.09 22.40
N THR A 143 -6.76 -24.45 23.17
CA THR A 143 -6.39 -23.76 24.42
C THR A 143 -5.07 -22.99 24.34
N ALA A 144 -4.16 -23.38 23.45
CA ALA A 144 -2.84 -22.78 23.33
C ALA A 144 -2.93 -21.34 22.79
N LYS A 145 -2.30 -20.38 23.48
CA LYS A 145 -2.21 -18.98 23.01
C LYS A 145 -1.06 -18.75 22.03
N THR A 146 -0.07 -19.64 22.05
CA THR A 146 1.11 -19.61 21.21
C THR A 146 1.34 -21.01 20.66
N PRO A 147 1.54 -21.18 19.35
CA PRO A 147 1.66 -22.50 18.78
C PRO A 147 3.09 -23.05 18.86
N SER A 148 3.18 -24.37 18.90
CA SER A 148 4.41 -25.16 18.93
C SER A 148 4.25 -26.42 18.05
N ALA A 149 5.00 -27.48 18.35
CA ALA A 149 4.89 -28.76 17.63
C ALA A 149 3.51 -29.43 17.80
N THR A 150 2.88 -29.32 18.97
CA THR A 150 1.55 -29.91 19.27
C THR A 150 0.39 -29.20 18.59
N GLU A 151 0.61 -27.98 18.10
CA GLU A 151 -0.37 -27.18 17.36
C GLU A 151 -0.16 -27.24 15.84
N THR A 152 0.87 -27.95 15.39
CA THR A 152 1.27 -28.00 13.98
C THR A 152 0.84 -29.32 13.35
N PHE A 153 0.02 -29.22 12.31
CA PHE A 153 -0.56 -30.35 11.61
C PHE A 153 -0.08 -30.39 10.17
N TYR A 154 0.14 -31.60 9.65
CA TYR A 154 0.35 -31.81 8.23
C TYR A 154 -1.01 -31.98 7.54
N ILE A 155 -1.18 -31.35 6.38
CA ILE A 155 -2.39 -31.41 5.57
C ILE A 155 -2.09 -32.14 4.26
N GLU A 156 -2.80 -33.25 4.05
CA GLU A 156 -2.89 -33.93 2.76
C GLU A 156 -4.17 -33.47 2.07
N ARG A 157 -4.10 -33.24 0.76
CA ARG A 157 -5.23 -32.65 0.02
C ARG A 157 -5.51 -33.44 -1.26
N ASN A 158 -6.79 -33.65 -1.52
CA ASN A 158 -7.34 -34.19 -2.75
C ASN A 158 -8.54 -33.32 -3.13
N ASP A 159 -8.31 -32.35 -4.02
CA ASP A 159 -9.25 -31.27 -4.35
C ASP A 159 -9.72 -30.49 -3.10
N SER A 160 -11.00 -30.60 -2.74
CA SER A 160 -11.60 -29.96 -1.55
C SER A 160 -11.56 -30.85 -0.31
N LYS A 161 -11.18 -32.13 -0.44
CA LYS A 161 -11.02 -33.04 0.69
C LYS A 161 -9.61 -32.92 1.26
N ILE A 162 -9.53 -33.01 2.58
CA ILE A 162 -8.26 -33.06 3.29
C ILE A 162 -8.22 -34.20 4.30
N HIS A 163 -7.01 -34.66 4.58
CA HIS A 163 -6.66 -35.38 5.78
C HIS A 163 -5.72 -34.53 6.62
N ILE A 164 -5.91 -34.56 7.94
CA ILE A 164 -5.08 -33.82 8.89
C ILE A 164 -4.32 -34.85 9.72
N LYS A 165 -2.99 -34.75 9.78
CA LYS A 165 -2.16 -35.68 10.54
C LYS A 165 -1.16 -34.98 11.45
N LEU A 166 -0.86 -35.61 12.57
CA LEU A 166 0.19 -35.19 13.48
C LEU A 166 1.58 -35.43 12.88
N SER A 167 2.60 -34.84 13.48
CA SER A 167 4.01 -35.12 13.14
C SER A 167 4.41 -36.59 13.37
N THR A 168 3.68 -37.31 14.22
CA THR A 168 3.84 -38.76 14.45
C THR A 168 3.30 -39.61 13.30
N GLY A 169 2.51 -39.01 12.39
CA GLY A 169 1.81 -39.72 11.30
C GLY A 169 0.38 -40.14 11.65
N ALA A 170 -0.06 -39.97 12.90
CA ALA A 170 -1.44 -40.28 13.31
C ALA A 170 -2.44 -39.31 12.67
N TYR A 171 -3.49 -39.85 12.05
CA TYR A 171 -4.55 -39.06 11.41
C TYR A 171 -5.64 -38.66 12.40
N LEU A 172 -6.14 -37.44 12.23
CA LEU A 172 -7.31 -36.96 12.97
C LEU A 172 -8.59 -37.60 12.41
N GLN A 173 -9.54 -37.94 13.29
CA GLN A 173 -10.88 -38.40 12.91
C GLN A 173 -12.00 -37.73 13.69
N ALA A 174 -13.16 -37.62 13.04
CA ALA A 174 -14.42 -37.27 13.67
C ALA A 174 -15.12 -38.52 14.18
N THR A 175 -15.16 -38.69 15.50
CA THR A 175 -15.74 -39.87 16.16
C THR A 175 -17.27 -39.78 16.21
N THR A 176 -17.95 -40.91 16.38
CA THR A 176 -19.41 -40.96 16.56
C THR A 176 -19.90 -40.25 17.84
N ALA A 177 -19.00 -39.93 18.76
CA ALA A 177 -19.27 -39.09 19.93
C ALA A 177 -19.14 -37.57 19.63
N ASN A 178 -18.99 -37.19 18.36
CA ASN A 178 -18.77 -35.82 17.89
C ASN A 178 -17.48 -35.17 18.43
N GLN A 179 -16.44 -35.97 18.63
CA GLN A 179 -15.12 -35.50 19.07
C GLN A 179 -14.13 -35.55 17.91
N LEU A 180 -13.11 -34.68 17.95
CA LEU A 180 -11.96 -34.74 17.06
C LEU A 180 -10.79 -35.38 17.82
N THR A 181 -10.30 -36.53 17.36
CA THR A 181 -9.24 -37.33 18.04
C THR A 181 -8.16 -37.74 17.06
N ALA A 182 -6.93 -37.96 17.54
CA ALA A 182 -5.77 -38.35 16.72
C ALA A 182 -5.45 -39.85 16.81
N ASP A 183 -6.38 -40.70 16.41
CA ASP A 183 -6.30 -42.16 16.59
C ASP A 183 -6.93 -42.95 15.44
N TYR A 184 -7.03 -42.36 14.25
CA TYR A 184 -7.53 -43.08 13.09
C TYR A 184 -6.57 -44.23 12.71
N PRO A 185 -7.09 -45.46 12.49
CA PRO A 185 -6.24 -46.61 12.22
C PRO A 185 -5.73 -46.63 10.78
N GLY A 186 -4.41 -46.52 10.61
CA GLY A 186 -3.74 -46.66 9.31
C GLY A 186 -3.91 -45.43 8.40
N GLU A 187 -3.78 -45.65 7.09
CA GLU A 187 -3.91 -44.60 6.07
C GLU A 187 -5.39 -44.48 5.63
N PRO A 188 -6.00 -43.29 5.75
CA PRO A 188 -7.40 -43.10 5.36
C PRO A 188 -7.61 -43.07 3.85
N GLY A 189 -8.71 -43.67 3.40
CA GLY A 189 -9.25 -43.47 2.05
C GLY A 189 -9.93 -42.11 1.87
N TRP A 190 -10.26 -41.77 0.62
CA TRP A 190 -10.93 -40.51 0.25
C TRP A 190 -12.46 -40.66 0.10
N ASP A 191 -13.01 -41.77 0.58
CA ASP A 191 -14.44 -42.08 0.49
C ASP A 191 -15.31 -41.10 1.30
N ASP A 192 -16.57 -40.93 0.89
CA ASP A 192 -17.51 -39.94 1.48
C ASP A 192 -18.01 -40.32 2.88
N ASP A 193 -17.69 -41.51 3.37
CA ASP A 193 -18.05 -42.02 4.70
C ASP A 193 -16.82 -42.22 5.62
N ASN A 194 -15.63 -41.81 5.19
CA ASN A 194 -14.41 -41.98 5.97
C ASN A 194 -14.33 -40.98 7.14
N ALA A 195 -14.08 -41.49 8.35
CA ALA A 195 -14.04 -40.69 9.58
C ALA A 195 -12.87 -39.69 9.68
N ALA A 196 -11.79 -39.90 8.94
CA ALA A 196 -10.63 -39.00 8.90
C ALA A 196 -10.65 -37.99 7.74
N THR A 197 -11.66 -38.06 6.88
CA THR A 197 -11.78 -37.18 5.71
C THR A 197 -12.66 -35.97 6.02
N PHE A 198 -12.15 -34.78 5.71
CA PHE A 198 -12.85 -33.51 5.90
C PHE A 198 -12.93 -32.74 4.59
N LEU A 199 -14.08 -32.15 4.29
CA LEU A 199 -14.18 -31.09 3.28
C LEU A 199 -13.66 -29.80 3.89
N MET A 200 -12.70 -29.18 3.21
CA MET A 200 -12.17 -27.86 3.54
C MET A 200 -12.75 -26.81 2.59
N THR A 201 -13.45 -25.83 3.17
CA THR A 201 -13.94 -24.66 2.45
C THR A 201 -13.07 -23.47 2.80
N ILE A 202 -12.52 -22.80 1.78
CA ILE A 202 -11.85 -21.50 1.97
C ILE A 202 -12.92 -20.42 2.00
N VAL A 203 -13.06 -19.77 3.15
CA VAL A 203 -14.06 -18.72 3.40
C VAL A 203 -13.53 -17.35 2.98
N ALA A 204 -12.25 -17.09 3.25
CA ALA A 204 -11.58 -15.86 2.88
C ALA A 204 -10.09 -16.12 2.64
N ASN A 205 -9.53 -15.48 1.62
CA ASN A 205 -8.10 -15.48 1.31
C ASN A 205 -7.69 -14.10 0.82
N ASN A 206 -7.84 -13.10 1.69
CA ASN A 206 -7.77 -11.69 1.30
C ASN A 206 -6.41 -11.05 1.60
N LEU A 207 -5.52 -11.74 2.31
CA LEU A 207 -4.21 -11.21 2.67
C LEU A 207 -3.15 -11.68 1.68
N HIS A 208 -2.67 -10.73 0.87
CA HIS A 208 -1.58 -10.94 -0.07
C HIS A 208 -0.56 -9.82 0.05
N GLY A 209 0.19 -9.79 1.16
CA GLY A 209 1.23 -8.79 1.41
C GLY A 209 2.65 -9.38 1.42
N ASP A 210 3.62 -8.58 1.86
CA ASP A 210 5.00 -9.05 2.07
C ASP A 210 5.08 -10.29 2.95
N TYR A 211 4.27 -10.36 4.01
CA TYR A 211 4.28 -11.50 4.93
C TYR A 211 3.92 -12.80 4.21
N GLN A 212 2.77 -12.82 3.53
CA GLN A 212 2.27 -14.02 2.85
C GLN A 212 3.14 -14.40 1.66
N LEU A 213 3.66 -13.44 0.90
CA LEU A 213 4.58 -13.71 -0.20
C LEU A 213 5.86 -14.37 0.33
N ALA A 214 6.48 -13.76 1.34
CA ALA A 214 7.77 -14.22 1.83
C ALA A 214 7.68 -15.57 2.55
N ASN A 215 6.64 -15.78 3.36
CA ASN A 215 6.41 -17.07 4.01
C ASN A 215 5.96 -18.15 3.02
N GLY A 216 5.10 -17.79 2.05
CA GLY A 216 4.57 -18.71 1.06
C GLY A 216 5.63 -19.33 0.15
N TYR A 217 6.55 -18.51 -0.36
CA TYR A 217 7.69 -18.98 -1.16
C TYR A 217 8.85 -19.55 -0.32
N GLY A 218 8.96 -19.13 0.93
CA GLY A 218 10.17 -19.26 1.72
C GLY A 218 11.27 -18.29 1.27
N HIS A 219 12.24 -18.05 2.17
CA HIS A 219 13.20 -16.95 2.05
C HIS A 219 13.96 -16.91 0.71
N SER A 220 14.54 -18.03 0.26
CA SER A 220 15.38 -18.05 -0.95
C SER A 220 14.59 -17.68 -2.21
N LYS A 221 13.37 -18.20 -2.38
CA LYS A 221 12.59 -17.94 -3.58
C LYS A 221 11.91 -16.58 -3.52
N ALA A 222 11.44 -16.16 -2.34
CA ALA A 222 10.91 -14.82 -2.12
C ALA A 222 11.95 -13.74 -2.45
N LYS A 223 13.22 -13.95 -2.09
CA LYS A 223 14.34 -13.08 -2.45
C LYS A 223 14.49 -12.90 -3.95
N GLU A 224 14.49 -13.98 -4.73
CA GLU A 224 14.57 -13.90 -6.19
C GLU A 224 13.38 -13.11 -6.78
N VAL A 225 12.16 -13.40 -6.32
CA VAL A 225 10.92 -12.75 -6.78
C VAL A 225 10.95 -11.24 -6.47
N LEU A 226 11.27 -10.87 -5.23
CA LEU A 226 11.27 -9.48 -4.78
C LEU A 226 12.44 -8.67 -5.35
N GLN A 227 13.62 -9.27 -5.54
CA GLN A 227 14.74 -8.61 -6.23
C GLN A 227 14.36 -8.25 -7.66
N LYS A 228 13.79 -9.22 -8.41
CA LYS A 228 13.30 -8.96 -9.76
C LYS A 228 12.24 -7.87 -9.76
N HIS A 229 11.20 -8.01 -8.93
CA HIS A 229 10.11 -7.03 -8.83
C HIS A 229 10.63 -5.62 -8.56
N ARG A 230 11.46 -5.43 -7.52
CA ARG A 230 11.97 -4.11 -7.13
C ARG A 230 12.84 -3.48 -8.21
N SER A 231 13.57 -4.29 -9.00
CA SER A 231 14.42 -3.81 -10.10
C SER A 231 13.68 -3.48 -11.39
N THR A 232 12.45 -3.97 -11.59
CA THR A 232 11.71 -3.82 -12.85
C THR A 232 10.37 -3.09 -12.73
N PHE A 233 9.78 -3.05 -11.54
CA PHE A 233 8.44 -2.49 -11.37
C PHE A 233 8.45 -0.96 -11.36
N ILE A 234 9.38 -0.35 -10.62
CA ILE A 234 9.68 1.09 -10.68
C ILE A 234 11.11 1.28 -11.14
N THR A 235 11.30 2.12 -12.16
CA THR A 235 12.61 2.43 -12.75
C THR A 235 12.79 3.94 -12.93
N ILE A 236 13.96 4.36 -13.43
CA ILE A 236 14.24 5.77 -13.71
C ILE A 236 13.31 6.35 -14.80
N GLU A 237 12.84 5.53 -15.73
CA GLU A 237 11.89 5.92 -16.77
C GLU A 237 10.56 6.40 -16.18
N ASP A 238 10.15 5.83 -15.05
CA ASP A 238 8.95 6.25 -14.33
C ASP A 238 9.08 7.66 -13.76
N PHE A 239 10.24 8.00 -13.20
CA PHE A 239 10.53 9.37 -12.76
C PHE A 239 10.54 10.35 -13.94
N SER A 240 11.02 9.92 -15.11
CA SER A 240 10.93 10.70 -16.35
C SER A 240 9.48 10.90 -16.79
N PHE A 241 8.65 9.86 -16.72
CA PHE A 241 7.22 9.94 -17.01
C PHE A 241 6.53 10.93 -16.07
N LEU A 242 6.74 10.81 -14.76
CA LEU A 242 6.17 11.70 -13.74
C LEU A 242 6.57 13.16 -13.97
N TYR A 243 7.87 13.41 -14.24
CA TYR A 243 8.38 14.73 -14.56
C TYR A 243 7.69 15.35 -15.79
N ARG A 244 7.56 14.59 -16.89
CA ARG A 244 6.87 15.07 -18.11
C ARG A 244 5.40 15.42 -17.87
N HIS A 245 4.77 14.79 -16.86
CA HIS A 245 3.39 15.04 -16.47
C HIS A 245 3.24 15.99 -15.28
N ARG A 246 4.32 16.69 -14.90
CA ARG A 246 4.32 17.74 -13.85
C ARG A 246 3.91 17.22 -12.48
N ILE A 247 4.26 15.97 -12.21
CA ILE A 247 4.31 15.43 -10.86
C ILE A 247 5.63 15.88 -10.24
N ASN A 248 5.56 16.46 -9.05
CA ASN A 248 6.70 17.06 -8.36
C ASN A 248 7.14 16.26 -7.13
N THR A 249 6.35 15.26 -6.72
CA THR A 249 6.59 14.48 -5.51
C THR A 249 6.24 13.01 -5.74
N VAL A 250 6.99 12.11 -5.14
CA VAL A 250 6.59 10.71 -4.96
C VAL A 250 6.44 10.41 -3.47
N ARG A 251 5.37 9.70 -3.11
CA ARG A 251 5.20 9.10 -1.77
C ARG A 251 5.58 7.64 -1.86
N ILE A 252 6.52 7.19 -1.02
CA ILE A 252 7.17 5.89 -1.12
C ILE A 252 6.86 5.08 0.14
N PRO A 253 5.88 4.16 0.08
CA PRO A 253 5.61 3.20 1.13
C PRO A 253 6.84 2.34 1.46
N VAL A 254 7.20 2.23 2.72
CA VAL A 254 8.26 1.34 3.23
C VAL A 254 7.78 0.56 4.44
N GLY A 255 8.20 -0.70 4.54
CA GLY A 255 7.94 -1.53 5.70
C GLY A 255 9.03 -1.39 6.76
N TRP A 256 8.66 -1.56 8.03
CA TRP A 256 9.58 -1.42 9.18
C TRP A 256 10.86 -2.27 9.08
N TRP A 257 10.83 -3.39 8.35
CA TRP A 257 12.00 -4.25 8.14
C TRP A 257 13.13 -3.56 7.37
N ILE A 258 12.87 -2.44 6.69
CA ILE A 258 13.88 -1.65 5.96
C ILE A 258 15.03 -1.16 6.84
N ALA A 259 14.78 -0.92 8.14
CA ALA A 259 15.84 -0.52 9.08
C ALA A 259 16.80 -1.67 9.43
N PHE A 260 16.43 -2.90 9.07
CA PHE A 260 17.17 -4.13 9.35
C PHE A 260 17.57 -4.83 8.04
N ASP A 261 17.64 -4.12 6.91
CA ASP A 261 17.72 -4.70 5.56
C ASP A 261 18.87 -5.71 5.36
N HIS A 262 19.98 -5.63 6.10
CA HIS A 262 21.04 -6.65 5.99
C HIS A 262 20.65 -8.02 6.55
N ASN A 263 19.77 -8.05 7.55
CA ASN A 263 19.25 -9.27 8.18
C ASN A 263 17.85 -8.98 8.76
N PRO A 264 16.83 -8.83 7.90
CA PRO A 264 15.50 -8.49 8.34
C PRO A 264 14.89 -9.64 9.15
N PRO A 265 14.02 -9.36 10.15
CA PRO A 265 13.35 -10.43 10.87
C PRO A 265 12.45 -11.26 9.94
N ALA A 266 12.45 -12.58 10.13
CA ALA A 266 11.62 -13.47 9.33
C ALA A 266 10.12 -13.10 9.43
N PRO A 267 9.34 -13.26 8.35
CA PRO A 267 9.75 -13.79 7.05
C PRO A 267 10.28 -12.72 6.07
N PHE A 268 10.40 -11.46 6.49
CA PHE A 268 10.72 -10.34 5.60
C PHE A 268 12.06 -10.50 4.88
N ILE A 269 12.17 -9.85 3.72
CA ILE A 269 13.24 -10.06 2.74
C ILE A 269 13.97 -8.74 2.44
N GLU A 270 15.30 -8.82 2.42
CA GLU A 270 16.22 -7.71 2.18
C GLU A 270 16.12 -7.09 0.79
N GLY A 271 16.73 -5.91 0.62
CA GLY A 271 16.92 -5.20 -0.65
C GLY A 271 15.99 -4.00 -0.84
N SER A 272 15.15 -3.66 0.14
CA SER A 272 14.27 -2.49 0.03
C SER A 272 15.03 -1.17 0.24
N LEU A 273 16.12 -1.19 1.03
CA LEU A 273 16.90 0.01 1.31
C LEU A 273 17.67 0.52 0.08
N GLU A 274 18.30 -0.37 -0.68
CA GLU A 274 18.99 -0.02 -1.92
C GLU A 274 18.02 0.55 -2.96
N ALA A 275 16.83 -0.03 -3.08
CA ALA A 275 15.79 0.47 -3.97
C ALA A 275 15.30 1.87 -3.58
N LEU A 276 15.16 2.14 -2.26
CA LEU A 276 14.85 3.48 -1.76
C LEU A 276 15.96 4.49 -2.09
N ASP A 277 17.24 4.14 -1.88
CA ASP A 277 18.38 5.00 -2.24
C ASP A 277 18.38 5.35 -3.75
N ASN A 278 18.05 4.37 -4.60
CA ASN A 278 17.90 4.58 -6.04
C ASN A 278 16.77 5.56 -6.36
N ALA A 279 15.61 5.44 -5.71
CA ALA A 279 14.51 6.41 -5.87
C ALA A 279 14.93 7.83 -5.52
N PHE A 280 15.66 8.04 -4.42
CA PHE A 280 16.18 9.35 -4.04
C PHE A 280 17.17 9.92 -5.08
N THR A 281 17.97 9.06 -5.70
CA THR A 281 18.89 9.42 -6.79
C THR A 281 18.13 9.84 -8.06
N TRP A 282 17.12 9.06 -8.46
CA TRP A 282 16.26 9.38 -9.61
C TRP A 282 15.45 10.66 -9.36
N ALA A 283 14.90 10.82 -8.16
CA ALA A 283 14.18 12.02 -7.74
C ALA A 283 15.02 13.28 -7.89
N THR A 284 16.29 13.24 -7.48
CA THR A 284 17.23 14.36 -7.67
C THR A 284 17.44 14.68 -9.14
N SER A 285 17.58 13.66 -9.99
CA SER A 285 17.81 13.82 -11.44
C SER A 285 16.65 14.51 -12.16
N TYR A 286 15.43 14.31 -11.68
CA TYR A 286 14.20 14.90 -12.24
C TYR A 286 13.59 16.02 -11.41
N ASN A 287 14.30 16.50 -10.38
CA ASN A 287 13.79 17.53 -9.46
C ASN A 287 12.43 17.17 -8.82
N ILE A 288 12.22 15.88 -8.58
CA ILE A 288 11.08 15.33 -7.85
C ILE A 288 11.50 15.22 -6.37
N LYS A 289 10.57 15.47 -5.45
CA LYS A 289 10.79 15.24 -4.03
C LYS A 289 10.23 13.89 -3.57
N CYS A 290 10.72 13.39 -2.45
CA CYS A 290 10.31 12.14 -1.84
C CYS A 290 9.67 12.39 -0.47
N ILE A 291 8.49 11.81 -0.27
CA ILE A 291 7.92 11.54 1.05
C ILE A 291 8.21 10.07 1.34
N ILE A 292 8.91 9.78 2.43
CA ILE A 292 9.06 8.41 2.92
C ILE A 292 7.87 8.12 3.81
N ASP A 293 7.12 7.07 3.52
CA ASP A 293 5.94 6.69 4.28
C ASP A 293 6.15 5.34 4.99
N LEU A 294 6.14 5.34 6.32
CA LEU A 294 6.19 4.10 7.10
C LEU A 294 4.84 3.39 7.01
N HIS A 295 4.71 2.56 5.98
CA HIS A 295 3.45 1.96 5.56
C HIS A 295 3.06 0.73 6.38
N ALA A 296 4.05 0.01 6.91
CA ALA A 296 3.84 -1.17 7.74
C ALA A 296 4.67 -1.09 9.02
N ALA A 297 4.02 -1.19 10.18
CA ALA A 297 4.67 -1.25 11.49
C ALA A 297 4.72 -2.70 12.05
N PRO A 298 5.64 -3.00 13.00
CA PRO A 298 5.69 -4.31 13.65
C PRO A 298 4.34 -4.66 14.29
N GLY A 299 3.86 -5.87 14.00
CA GLY A 299 2.56 -6.33 14.49
C GLY A 299 1.35 -5.78 13.73
N SER A 300 1.53 -4.95 12.71
CA SER A 300 0.47 -4.28 11.95
C SER A 300 -0.39 -3.31 12.78
N GLN A 301 -0.62 -2.13 12.20
CA GLN A 301 -1.45 -1.06 12.77
C GLN A 301 -2.91 -1.08 12.30
N ASN A 302 -3.27 -1.96 11.35
CA ASN A 302 -4.63 -2.01 10.81
C ASN A 302 -5.15 -3.40 10.40
N GLY A 303 -4.33 -4.45 10.50
CA GLY A 303 -4.73 -5.82 10.19
C GLY A 303 -4.74 -6.16 8.70
N MET A 304 -4.38 -5.24 7.81
CA MET A 304 -4.46 -5.45 6.36
C MET A 304 -3.12 -5.92 5.76
N GLU A 305 -3.15 -6.35 4.51
CA GLU A 305 -1.98 -6.87 3.78
C GLU A 305 -0.91 -5.79 3.55
N HIS A 306 -1.34 -4.55 3.29
CA HIS A 306 -0.44 -3.42 3.07
C HIS A 306 0.27 -2.95 4.36
N SER A 307 -0.19 -3.35 5.55
CA SER A 307 0.56 -3.20 6.80
C SER A 307 1.33 -4.47 7.22
N ALA A 308 1.43 -5.43 6.30
CA ALA A 308 2.05 -6.73 6.48
C ALA A 308 1.51 -7.53 7.69
N SER A 309 0.19 -7.46 7.93
CA SER A 309 -0.44 -8.33 8.91
C SER A 309 -0.25 -9.79 8.52
N ARG A 310 0.07 -10.63 9.51
CA ARG A 310 0.19 -12.07 9.31
C ARG A 310 -1.17 -12.70 9.00
N ASP A 311 -2.19 -12.33 9.75
CA ASP A 311 -3.44 -13.10 9.81
C ASP A 311 -4.71 -12.26 9.98
N GLY A 312 -4.61 -10.95 9.78
CA GLY A 312 -5.73 -10.03 9.92
C GLY A 312 -5.76 -9.31 11.27
N THR A 313 -4.86 -9.66 12.19
CA THR A 313 -4.80 -9.01 13.50
C THR A 313 -3.97 -7.73 13.52
N THR A 314 -4.36 -6.83 14.42
CA THR A 314 -3.62 -5.62 14.79
C THR A 314 -2.92 -5.84 16.13
N GLY A 315 -1.59 -5.93 16.09
CA GLY A 315 -0.74 -6.12 17.27
C GLY A 315 0.06 -4.87 17.66
N TRP A 316 0.28 -3.92 16.75
CA TRP A 316 1.11 -2.74 16.98
C TRP A 316 0.80 -1.96 18.28
N PRO A 317 -0.46 -1.60 18.60
CA PRO A 317 -0.76 -0.81 19.80
C PRO A 317 -0.68 -1.62 21.10
N THR A 318 -0.53 -2.94 21.03
CA THR A 318 -0.58 -3.84 22.19
C THR A 318 0.79 -4.06 22.85
N SER A 319 1.88 -3.61 22.20
CA SER A 319 3.24 -3.86 22.65
C SER A 319 4.08 -2.58 22.62
N PRO A 320 4.57 -2.11 23.80
CA PRO A 320 5.53 -1.01 23.85
C PRO A 320 6.80 -1.26 23.01
N ASP A 321 7.22 -2.53 22.87
CA ASP A 321 8.37 -2.91 22.05
C ASP A 321 8.10 -2.67 20.57
N TYR A 322 6.87 -2.90 20.10
CA TYR A 322 6.50 -2.58 18.72
C TYR A 322 6.52 -1.08 18.48
N ILE A 323 5.98 -0.27 19.39
CA ILE A 323 6.04 1.20 19.31
C ILE A 323 7.49 1.70 19.29
N SER A 324 8.33 1.22 20.21
CA SER A 324 9.75 1.59 20.28
C SER A 324 10.47 1.22 18.98
N LYS A 325 10.23 0.02 18.46
CA LYS A 325 10.83 -0.43 17.21
C LYS A 325 10.37 0.41 16.03
N THR A 326 9.11 0.82 15.97
CA THR A 326 8.61 1.76 14.95
C THR A 326 9.36 3.10 15.04
N LEU A 327 9.57 3.64 16.24
CA LEU A 327 10.35 4.87 16.45
C LEU A 327 11.82 4.71 16.01
N ASP A 328 12.43 3.54 16.25
CA ASP A 328 13.79 3.25 15.79
C ASP A 328 13.89 3.26 14.25
N VAL A 329 12.85 2.79 13.56
CA VAL A 329 12.78 2.88 12.08
C VAL A 329 12.70 4.34 11.63
N ILE A 330 11.88 5.17 12.29
CA ILE A 330 11.81 6.61 11.99
C ILE A 330 13.16 7.29 12.24
N ASP A 331 13.86 6.96 13.34
CA ASP A 331 15.21 7.49 13.64
C ASP A 331 16.19 7.11 12.54
N PHE A 332 16.19 5.84 12.12
CA PHE A 332 17.02 5.33 11.03
C PHE A 332 16.78 6.08 9.71
N LEU A 333 15.52 6.19 9.27
CA LEU A 333 15.15 6.86 8.01
C LEU A 333 15.47 8.35 8.06
N ALA A 334 15.12 9.04 9.16
CA ALA A 334 15.41 10.46 9.35
C ALA A 334 16.92 10.72 9.32
N LYS A 335 17.71 9.93 10.08
CA LYS A 335 19.17 10.06 10.11
C LYS A 335 19.81 9.88 8.72
N ARG A 336 19.32 8.90 7.94
CA ARG A 336 19.85 8.58 6.62
C ARG A 336 19.55 9.68 5.59
N TYR A 337 18.30 10.14 5.52
CA TYR A 337 17.84 10.98 4.42
C TYR A 337 17.72 12.47 4.76
N ALA A 338 17.84 12.90 6.03
CA ALA A 338 17.62 14.29 6.45
C ALA A 338 18.42 15.35 5.65
N LYS A 339 19.61 14.99 5.17
CA LYS A 339 20.49 15.88 4.40
C LYS A 339 20.32 15.75 2.88
N HIS A 340 19.51 14.80 2.43
CA HIS A 340 19.34 14.52 1.02
C HIS A 340 18.43 15.59 0.39
N PRO A 341 18.83 16.25 -0.72
CA PRO A 341 18.08 17.36 -1.29
C PRO A 341 16.68 16.98 -1.79
N ALA A 342 16.45 15.72 -2.12
CA ALA A 342 15.15 15.21 -2.53
C ALA A 342 14.18 14.94 -1.36
N LEU A 343 14.62 14.89 -0.10
CA LEU A 343 13.69 14.65 1.02
C LEU A 343 12.73 15.83 1.19
N LEU A 344 11.43 15.55 1.12
CA LEU A 344 10.37 16.51 1.49
C LEU A 344 9.88 16.27 2.91
N GLY A 345 9.56 15.02 3.24
CA GLY A 345 8.97 14.68 4.52
C GLY A 345 9.04 13.20 4.83
N ILE A 346 8.68 12.89 6.07
CA ILE A 346 8.56 11.53 6.60
C ILE A 346 7.16 11.41 7.21
N GLU A 347 6.40 10.45 6.72
CA GLU A 347 5.14 10.04 7.31
C GLU A 347 5.38 8.95 8.34
N LEU A 348 4.87 9.19 9.54
CA LEU A 348 5.24 8.42 10.72
C LEU A 348 4.56 7.05 10.77
N LEU A 349 3.34 6.93 10.24
CA LEU A 349 2.60 5.68 10.20
C LEU A 349 1.40 5.82 9.26
N ASN A 350 1.31 4.92 8.28
CA ASN A 350 0.16 4.86 7.38
C ASN A 350 -1.07 4.23 8.04
N GLU A 351 -2.24 4.82 7.85
CA GLU A 351 -3.56 4.25 8.13
C GLU A 351 -3.71 3.41 9.42
N PRO A 352 -3.40 3.94 10.62
CA PRO A 352 -3.74 3.25 11.86
C PRO A 352 -5.26 3.02 11.96
N SER A 353 -5.70 1.83 12.35
CA SER A 353 -7.14 1.51 12.41
C SER A 353 -7.83 2.16 13.60
N ALA A 354 -8.91 2.91 13.37
CA ALA A 354 -9.70 3.54 14.43
C ALA A 354 -10.32 2.53 15.41
N ALA A 355 -10.61 1.31 14.91
CA ALA A 355 -11.24 0.25 15.70
C ALA A 355 -10.27 -0.45 16.66
N SER A 356 -8.97 -0.43 16.38
CA SER A 356 -7.97 -1.23 17.12
C SER A 356 -6.81 -0.42 17.68
N VAL A 357 -6.56 0.79 17.17
CA VAL A 357 -5.52 1.70 17.66
C VAL A 357 -6.13 2.81 18.53
N PRO A 358 -5.88 2.80 19.85
CA PRO A 358 -6.28 3.89 20.74
C PRO A 358 -5.62 5.23 20.36
N LEU A 359 -6.40 6.31 20.42
CA LEU A 359 -5.94 7.64 20.02
C LEU A 359 -4.80 8.16 20.89
N ASP A 360 -4.81 7.89 22.19
CA ASP A 360 -3.78 8.33 23.13
C ASP A 360 -2.41 7.67 22.85
N ILE A 361 -2.41 6.37 22.51
CA ILE A 361 -1.23 5.65 22.06
C ILE A 361 -0.69 6.27 20.76
N LEU A 362 -1.58 6.52 19.79
CA LEU A 362 -1.20 7.09 18.50
C LEU A 362 -0.61 8.50 18.63
N VAL A 363 -1.27 9.39 19.39
CA VAL A 363 -0.79 10.75 19.63
C VAL A 363 0.54 10.75 20.37
N SER A 364 0.72 9.85 21.35
CA SER A 364 2.00 9.67 22.03
C SER A 364 3.11 9.24 21.08
N TYR A 365 2.82 8.29 20.18
CA TYR A 365 3.75 7.88 19.13
C TYR A 365 4.09 9.03 18.17
N TYR A 366 3.10 9.78 17.68
CA TYR A 366 3.34 10.89 16.77
C TYR A 366 4.17 12.02 17.39
N ARG A 367 3.95 12.36 18.67
CA ARG A 367 4.80 13.33 19.39
C ARG A 367 6.25 12.86 19.47
N GLN A 368 6.47 11.59 19.80
CA GLN A 368 7.82 11.04 19.87
C GLN A 368 8.48 10.97 18.49
N GLY A 369 7.74 10.54 17.46
CA GLY A 369 8.22 10.50 16.08
C GLY A 369 8.57 11.89 15.54
N TYR A 370 7.78 12.91 15.87
CA TYR A 370 8.10 14.31 15.57
C TYR A 370 9.46 14.72 16.14
N GLU A 371 9.69 14.48 17.43
CA GLU A 371 10.97 14.79 18.08
C GLU A 371 12.13 14.01 17.45
N VAL A 372 11.93 12.73 17.12
CA VAL A 372 12.92 11.89 16.42
C VAL A 372 13.33 12.50 15.08
N VAL A 373 12.38 12.91 14.24
CA VAL A 373 12.69 13.57 12.95
C VAL A 373 13.43 14.89 13.18
N ARG A 374 13.02 15.68 14.18
CA ARG A 374 13.62 16.98 14.50
C ARG A 374 15.06 16.89 15.01
N LYS A 375 15.51 15.75 15.54
CA LYS A 375 16.95 15.50 15.83
C LYS A 375 17.84 15.66 14.60
N TYR A 376 17.34 15.34 13.41
CA TYR A 376 18.13 15.27 12.19
C TYR A 376 17.75 16.33 11.15
N SER A 377 16.49 16.76 11.11
CA SER A 377 16.01 17.75 10.13
C SER A 377 15.06 18.78 10.75
N SER A 378 15.43 20.05 10.63
CA SER A 378 14.56 21.18 10.96
C SER A 378 13.57 21.53 9.84
N SER A 379 13.79 21.04 8.62
CA SER A 379 13.01 21.42 7.43
C SER A 379 12.09 20.33 6.91
N ALA A 380 12.38 19.05 7.16
CA ALA A 380 11.51 17.96 6.71
C ALA A 380 10.11 18.08 7.33
N TYR A 381 9.09 17.89 6.52
CA TYR A 381 7.71 17.78 6.99
C TYR A 381 7.53 16.46 7.76
N VAL A 382 6.88 16.53 8.91
CA VAL A 382 6.45 15.36 9.67
C VAL A 382 4.98 15.16 9.38
N ILE A 383 4.66 14.02 8.75
CA ILE A 383 3.33 13.72 8.25
C ILE A 383 2.68 12.67 9.14
N MET A 384 1.41 12.87 9.47
CA MET A 384 0.65 12.06 10.41
C MET A 384 -0.64 11.63 9.74
N CYS A 385 -0.79 10.33 9.45
CA CYS A 385 -2.01 9.81 8.88
C CYS A 385 -3.14 9.81 9.91
N GLN A 386 -4.35 10.18 9.47
CA GLN A 386 -5.56 9.98 10.25
C GLN A 386 -5.77 8.50 10.57
N ARG A 387 -6.57 8.20 11.61
CA ARG A 387 -7.05 6.84 11.77
C ARG A 387 -8.09 6.52 10.70
N ILE A 388 -8.00 5.34 10.08
CA ILE A 388 -8.98 4.86 9.10
C ILE A 388 -10.17 4.19 9.78
N GLY A 389 -11.35 4.30 9.16
CA GLY A 389 -12.63 3.88 9.74
C GLY A 389 -13.41 5.05 10.31
N ASN A 390 -14.18 4.82 11.38
CA ASN A 390 -15.06 5.83 11.97
C ASN A 390 -14.31 6.76 12.95
N ALA A 391 -13.36 7.54 12.44
CA ALA A 391 -12.63 8.57 13.19
C ALA A 391 -12.75 9.92 12.50
N ASP A 392 -12.88 11.00 13.30
CA ASP A 392 -12.84 12.37 12.80
C ASP A 392 -11.37 12.82 12.73
N PRO A 393 -10.84 13.20 11.55
CA PRO A 393 -9.48 13.69 11.41
C PRO A 393 -9.13 14.89 12.31
N LEU A 394 -10.14 15.64 12.78
CA LEU A 394 -9.96 16.75 13.73
C LEU A 394 -9.36 16.30 15.07
N GLU A 395 -9.41 15.01 15.41
CA GLU A 395 -8.78 14.44 16.60
C GLU A 395 -7.27 14.72 16.66
N LEU A 396 -6.60 14.82 15.51
CA LEU A 396 -5.16 15.13 15.43
C LEU A 396 -4.86 16.63 15.50
N TYR A 397 -5.81 17.49 15.14
CA TYR A 397 -5.63 18.95 15.16
C TYR A 397 -5.55 19.52 16.58
N GLN A 398 -6.21 18.84 17.53
CA GLN A 398 -6.22 19.23 18.93
C GLN A 398 -5.06 18.60 19.72
N ALA A 399 -4.27 17.73 19.09
CA ALA A 399 -3.29 16.89 19.77
C ALA A 399 -1.95 17.59 20.05
N ASN A 400 -1.72 18.83 19.58
CA ASN A 400 -0.48 19.61 19.81
C ASN A 400 0.79 18.75 19.61
N ILE A 401 0.91 18.12 18.44
CA ILE A 401 1.94 17.10 18.20
C ILE A 401 3.33 17.70 18.02
N GLY A 402 3.43 18.94 17.56
CA GLY A 402 4.68 19.69 17.44
C GLY A 402 4.43 21.15 17.08
N SER A 403 5.50 21.88 16.70
CA SER A 403 5.44 23.34 16.53
C SER A 403 5.47 23.86 15.09
N HIS A 404 6.05 23.12 14.13
CA HIS A 404 6.19 23.55 12.73
C HIS A 404 6.43 22.39 11.76
N ASN A 405 6.14 22.62 10.47
CA ASN A 405 6.25 21.66 9.36
C ASN A 405 5.55 20.34 9.68
N ILE A 406 4.28 20.44 10.09
CA ILE A 406 3.45 19.30 10.45
C ILE A 406 2.32 19.23 9.45
N VAL A 407 2.05 18.01 9.00
CA VAL A 407 1.06 17.71 7.99
C VAL A 407 0.15 16.62 8.53
N VAL A 408 -1.16 16.78 8.35
CA VAL A 408 -2.12 15.69 8.55
C VAL A 408 -2.45 15.11 7.18
N ASP A 409 -2.29 13.79 7.07
CA ASP A 409 -2.62 13.02 5.87
C ASP A 409 -4.02 12.42 5.97
N LEU A 410 -4.82 12.62 4.92
CA LEU A 410 -6.17 12.15 4.75
C LEU A 410 -6.26 11.29 3.49
N HIS A 411 -6.90 10.14 3.61
CA HIS A 411 -7.11 9.24 2.49
C HIS A 411 -8.57 9.28 2.06
N TYR A 412 -8.82 9.73 0.84
CA TYR A 412 -10.16 9.94 0.32
C TYR A 412 -10.45 8.95 -0.80
N TYR A 413 -11.34 8.02 -0.48
CA TYR A 413 -11.92 7.07 -1.40
C TYR A 413 -13.44 7.26 -1.45
N ASN A 414 -14.02 7.19 -2.64
CA ASN A 414 -15.46 6.98 -2.85
C ASN A 414 -15.75 5.47 -3.06
N LEU A 415 -15.11 4.67 -2.21
CA LEU A 415 -15.10 3.21 -2.23
C LEU A 415 -15.16 2.72 -0.77
N PHE A 416 -15.26 1.40 -0.60
CA PHE A 416 -15.13 0.68 0.68
C PHE A 416 -16.23 0.94 1.73
N ASP A 417 -17.06 1.97 1.56
CA ASP A 417 -18.28 2.18 2.33
C ASP A 417 -19.52 1.81 1.51
N THR A 418 -20.47 1.11 2.14
CA THR A 418 -21.79 0.78 1.57
C THR A 418 -22.56 2.01 1.07
N PHE A 419 -22.28 3.19 1.63
CA PHE A 419 -22.81 4.47 1.22
C PHE A 419 -22.57 4.78 -0.27
N PHE A 420 -21.44 4.35 -0.83
CA PHE A 420 -21.08 4.61 -2.23
C PHE A 420 -21.62 3.55 -3.21
N VAL A 421 -22.09 2.39 -2.73
CA VAL A 421 -22.46 1.24 -3.60
C VAL A 421 -23.56 1.58 -4.60
N ASN A 422 -24.52 2.42 -4.22
CA ASN A 422 -25.67 2.76 -5.06
C ASN A 422 -25.62 4.20 -5.60
N MET A 423 -24.47 4.87 -5.51
CA MET A 423 -24.33 6.24 -6.01
C MET A 423 -24.15 6.27 -7.53
N SER A 424 -24.85 7.18 -8.20
CA SER A 424 -24.58 7.47 -9.61
C SER A 424 -23.27 8.26 -9.78
N SER A 425 -22.81 8.41 -11.03
CA SER A 425 -21.66 9.27 -11.37
C SER A 425 -21.87 10.70 -10.85
N VAL A 426 -23.09 11.23 -11.00
CA VAL A 426 -23.45 12.58 -10.53
C VAL A 426 -23.44 12.67 -9.00
N ASP A 427 -23.97 11.67 -8.31
CA ASP A 427 -23.99 11.65 -6.83
C ASP A 427 -22.56 11.61 -6.26
N ASN A 428 -21.68 10.80 -6.86
CA ASN A 428 -20.26 10.74 -6.48
C ASN A 428 -19.57 12.11 -6.66
N ILE A 429 -19.80 12.78 -7.78
CA ILE A 429 -19.26 14.13 -8.05
C ILE A 429 -19.82 15.14 -7.05
N GLN A 430 -21.13 15.12 -6.79
CA GLN A 430 -21.75 16.01 -5.81
C GLN A 430 -21.22 15.77 -4.40
N PHE A 431 -20.95 14.53 -4.02
CA PHE A 431 -20.36 14.21 -2.73
C PHE A 431 -18.97 14.86 -2.56
N ILE A 432 -18.16 14.93 -3.61
CA ILE A 432 -16.85 15.60 -3.57
C ILE A 432 -17.02 17.09 -3.22
N TYR A 433 -17.90 17.81 -3.93
CA TYR A 433 -18.11 19.24 -3.70
C TYR A 433 -18.86 19.54 -2.39
N GLN A 434 -19.81 18.71 -1.99
CA GLN A 434 -20.65 18.99 -0.82
C GLN A 434 -19.99 18.52 0.49
N SER A 435 -19.31 17.37 0.47
CA SER A 435 -18.73 16.76 1.66
C SER A 435 -17.23 16.99 1.76
N ARG A 436 -16.45 16.52 0.77
CA ARG A 436 -14.97 16.58 0.83
C ARG A 436 -14.46 18.02 0.81
N GLU A 437 -15.05 18.90 0.00
CA GLU A 437 -14.66 20.31 -0.03
C GLU A 437 -14.96 21.03 1.28
N ALA A 438 -16.12 20.74 1.90
CA ALA A 438 -16.49 21.32 3.19
C ALA A 438 -15.54 20.87 4.31
N GLN A 439 -15.22 19.57 4.37
CA GLN A 439 -14.25 19.02 5.31
C GLN A 439 -12.87 19.65 5.10
N LEU A 440 -12.40 19.73 3.84
CA LEU A 440 -11.11 20.31 3.52
C LEU A 440 -11.02 21.81 3.86
N LYS A 441 -12.09 22.58 3.63
CA LYS A 441 -12.18 23.99 4.05
C LYS A 441 -12.08 24.13 5.58
N ALA A 442 -12.78 23.28 6.33
CA ALA A 442 -12.73 23.29 7.80
C ALA A 442 -11.32 22.98 8.31
N LEU A 443 -10.66 21.97 7.74
CA LEU A 443 -9.31 21.57 8.15
C LEU A 443 -8.25 22.61 7.76
N ASN A 444 -8.30 23.16 6.54
CA ASN A 444 -7.39 24.24 6.13
C ASN A 444 -7.55 25.52 6.98
N GLY A 445 -8.75 25.79 7.50
CA GLY A 445 -9.02 26.91 8.41
C GLY A 445 -8.61 26.64 9.86
N SER A 446 -8.29 25.40 10.21
CA SER A 446 -7.92 24.99 11.56
C SER A 446 -6.42 25.20 11.78
N ASN A 447 -6.07 25.96 12.83
CA ASN A 447 -4.72 26.43 13.15
C ASN A 447 -3.55 25.48 12.78
N GLY A 448 -2.67 25.94 11.90
CA GLY A 448 -1.23 25.60 11.85
C GLY A 448 -0.82 24.28 11.19
N LEU A 449 -1.71 23.29 11.07
CA LEU A 449 -1.41 22.02 10.38
C LEU A 449 -1.69 22.14 8.88
N LEU A 450 -0.78 21.61 8.05
CA LEU A 450 -1.02 21.50 6.62
C LEU A 450 -1.85 20.23 6.34
N VAL A 451 -2.71 20.29 5.34
CA VAL A 451 -3.58 19.19 4.92
C VAL A 451 -3.03 18.53 3.67
N PHE A 452 -2.82 17.23 3.72
CA PHE A 452 -2.43 16.40 2.60
C PHE A 452 -3.52 15.39 2.28
N ILE A 453 -3.91 15.30 1.00
CA ILE A 453 -4.72 14.18 0.51
C ILE A 453 -3.75 13.14 -0.04
N GLY A 454 -3.12 12.37 0.84
CA GLY A 454 -2.01 11.48 0.49
C GLY A 454 -2.41 10.26 -0.31
N GLU A 455 -3.70 9.91 -0.30
CA GLU A 455 -4.25 8.88 -1.16
C GLU A 455 -5.64 9.25 -1.69
N TRP A 456 -5.81 9.09 -3.00
CA TRP A 456 -7.07 9.14 -3.74
C TRP A 456 -6.88 8.45 -5.10
N VAL A 457 -7.98 8.06 -5.76
CA VAL A 457 -7.97 7.30 -7.02
C VAL A 457 -8.98 7.86 -8.01
N ASN A 458 -8.86 7.44 -9.28
CA ASN A 458 -9.90 7.68 -10.28
C ASN A 458 -10.87 6.49 -10.41
N GLU A 459 -11.01 5.70 -9.34
CA GLU A 459 -11.89 4.54 -9.26
C GLU A 459 -13.06 4.78 -8.29
N TRP A 460 -14.19 4.13 -8.56
CA TRP A 460 -15.43 4.21 -7.80
C TRP A 460 -16.30 2.97 -8.01
N ASN A 461 -17.44 2.86 -7.32
CA ASN A 461 -18.34 1.70 -7.46
C ASN A 461 -19.22 1.72 -8.73
N VAL A 462 -19.08 2.72 -9.61
CA VAL A 462 -19.89 2.83 -10.85
C VAL A 462 -19.35 1.87 -11.92
N THR A 463 -20.06 0.77 -12.15
CA THR A 463 -19.62 -0.35 -13.02
C THR A 463 -19.70 -0.09 -14.54
N SER A 464 -20.37 0.99 -14.96
CA SER A 464 -20.60 1.33 -16.37
C SER A 464 -20.23 2.77 -16.72
N GLY A 465 -19.37 3.40 -15.91
CA GLY A 465 -18.92 4.77 -16.12
C GLY A 465 -18.25 4.95 -17.48
N SER A 466 -18.76 5.89 -18.28
CA SER A 466 -18.13 6.32 -19.52
C SER A 466 -16.82 7.06 -19.24
N GLN A 467 -15.94 7.14 -20.24
CA GLN A 467 -14.70 7.91 -20.12
C GLN A 467 -14.95 9.37 -19.71
N ALA A 468 -16.03 9.99 -20.20
CA ALA A 468 -16.42 11.35 -19.83
C ALA A 468 -16.78 11.46 -18.34
N GLU A 469 -17.49 10.47 -17.79
CA GLU A 469 -17.83 10.46 -16.36
C GLU A 469 -16.59 10.30 -15.48
N TYR A 470 -15.64 9.45 -15.86
CA TYR A 470 -14.34 9.35 -15.18
C TYR A 470 -13.54 10.65 -15.27
N GLN A 471 -13.56 11.34 -16.42
CA GLN A 471 -12.92 12.65 -16.56
C GLN A 471 -13.56 13.70 -15.65
N ASP A 472 -14.89 13.75 -15.59
CA ASP A 472 -15.63 14.67 -14.72
C ASP A 472 -15.37 14.37 -13.23
N PHE A 473 -15.31 13.09 -12.85
CA PHE A 473 -14.98 12.66 -11.49
C PHE A 473 -13.55 13.03 -11.09
N GLY A 474 -12.57 12.64 -11.90
CA GLY A 474 -11.17 12.98 -11.67
C GLY A 474 -10.96 14.50 -11.63
N LYS A 475 -11.67 15.26 -12.47
CA LYS A 475 -11.66 16.73 -12.46
C LYS A 475 -12.22 17.29 -11.16
N ALA A 476 -13.38 16.82 -10.70
CA ALA A 476 -13.99 17.28 -9.44
C ALA A 476 -13.07 17.02 -8.24
N GLN A 477 -12.45 15.83 -8.19
CA GLN A 477 -11.44 15.48 -7.19
C GLN A 477 -10.26 16.44 -7.24
N LEU A 478 -9.66 16.66 -8.42
CA LEU A 478 -8.54 17.58 -8.57
C LEU A 478 -8.90 19.02 -8.19
N GLU A 479 -10.07 19.53 -8.58
CA GLU A 479 -10.53 20.86 -8.21
C GLU A 479 -10.60 21.05 -6.69
N VAL A 480 -11.17 20.06 -5.98
CA VAL A 480 -11.29 20.11 -4.52
C VAL A 480 -9.93 19.84 -3.85
N TYR A 481 -9.21 18.79 -4.23
CA TYR A 481 -7.98 18.36 -3.56
C TYR A 481 -6.81 19.32 -3.81
N ASN A 482 -6.81 20.10 -4.91
CA ASN A 482 -5.87 21.21 -5.10
C ASN A 482 -6.00 22.30 -4.01
N ALA A 483 -7.14 22.38 -3.31
CA ALA A 483 -7.33 23.30 -2.19
C ALA A 483 -6.57 22.86 -0.93
N ALA A 484 -6.16 21.58 -0.80
CA ALA A 484 -5.40 21.09 0.33
C ALA A 484 -4.12 21.90 0.52
N SER A 485 -3.82 22.31 1.76
CA SER A 485 -2.74 23.27 2.02
C SER A 485 -1.34 22.68 1.81
N PHE A 486 -1.17 21.36 1.92
CA PHE A 486 0.06 20.66 1.54
C PHE A 486 0.00 20.15 0.10
N GLY A 487 -1.15 19.64 -0.35
CA GLY A 487 -1.35 19.11 -1.70
C GLY A 487 -2.01 17.72 -1.70
N TRP A 488 -1.73 16.91 -2.70
CA TRP A 488 -2.32 15.57 -2.87
C TRP A 488 -1.36 14.57 -3.50
N ALA A 489 -1.58 13.28 -3.28
CA ALA A 489 -0.89 12.20 -3.99
C ALA A 489 -1.86 11.11 -4.47
N TYR A 490 -1.78 10.76 -5.75
CA TYR A 490 -2.63 9.73 -6.36
C TYR A 490 -2.15 8.33 -5.96
N TRP A 491 -3.05 7.44 -5.61
CA TRP A 491 -2.76 6.03 -5.35
C TRP A 491 -3.20 5.19 -6.57
N THR A 492 -2.32 4.60 -7.37
CA THR A 492 -0.85 4.57 -7.32
C THR A 492 -0.26 4.65 -8.75
N LEU A 493 1.06 4.72 -8.92
CA LEU A 493 1.69 4.87 -10.22
C LEU A 493 1.33 3.75 -11.21
N LYS A 494 1.40 2.49 -10.77
CA LYS A 494 1.16 1.29 -11.56
C LYS A 494 0.26 0.32 -10.82
N ASN A 495 -0.71 -0.28 -11.50
CA ASN A 495 -1.63 -1.23 -10.92
C ASN A 495 -2.18 -2.19 -11.97
N ASP A 496 -2.52 -3.42 -11.58
CA ASP A 496 -3.23 -4.37 -12.45
C ASP A 496 -4.64 -3.87 -12.82
N ARG A 497 -5.26 -3.07 -11.94
CA ARG A 497 -6.58 -2.46 -12.15
C ARG A 497 -6.45 -1.08 -12.78
N GLN A 498 -7.10 -0.90 -13.93
CA GLN A 498 -6.95 0.27 -14.80
C GLN A 498 -7.13 1.62 -14.10
N HIS A 499 -8.22 1.81 -13.34
CA HIS A 499 -8.53 3.11 -12.73
C HIS A 499 -7.80 3.37 -11.41
N TRP A 500 -7.04 2.39 -10.90
CA TRP A 500 -6.05 2.55 -9.83
C TRP A 500 -4.65 2.87 -10.37
N ASP A 501 -4.40 2.61 -11.66
CA ASP A 501 -3.13 2.84 -12.34
C ASP A 501 -3.08 4.27 -12.90
N PHE A 502 -2.28 5.12 -12.25
CA PHE A 502 -2.10 6.51 -12.68
C PHE A 502 -1.57 6.63 -14.11
N GLU A 503 -0.55 5.84 -14.44
CA GLU A 503 0.09 5.89 -15.75
C GLU A 503 -0.90 5.52 -16.87
N TRP A 504 -1.71 4.48 -16.64
CA TRP A 504 -2.77 4.04 -17.55
C TRP A 504 -3.84 5.12 -17.70
N ASN A 505 -4.31 5.71 -16.59
CA ASN A 505 -5.31 6.78 -16.63
C ASN A 505 -4.85 7.98 -17.47
N ILE A 506 -3.58 8.39 -17.33
CA ILE A 506 -3.00 9.50 -18.09
C ILE A 506 -2.84 9.13 -19.56
N ARG A 507 -2.27 7.96 -19.87
CA ARG A 507 -2.03 7.51 -21.25
C ARG A 507 -3.32 7.28 -22.03
N ASN A 508 -4.39 6.86 -21.36
CA ASN A 508 -5.70 6.61 -21.96
C ASN A 508 -6.69 7.76 -21.76
N ASN A 509 -6.24 8.91 -21.24
CA ASN A 509 -7.04 10.12 -21.09
C ASN A 509 -8.31 9.96 -20.22
N TYR A 510 -8.25 9.10 -19.20
CA TYR A 510 -9.31 8.97 -18.18
C TYR A 510 -9.14 9.96 -17.02
N LEU A 511 -7.90 10.39 -16.75
CA LEU A 511 -7.59 11.46 -15.79
C LEU A 511 -6.88 12.61 -16.49
N GLN A 512 -7.35 13.84 -16.29
CA GLN A 512 -6.79 15.04 -16.89
C GLN A 512 -6.29 15.98 -15.80
N LEU A 513 -4.96 16.13 -15.69
CA LEU A 513 -4.33 16.92 -14.63
C LEU A 513 -4.49 18.45 -14.79
N GLY A 514 -5.18 18.92 -15.85
CA GLY A 514 -5.33 20.33 -16.21
C GLY A 514 -4.04 21.02 -16.68
N GLU A 515 -4.18 22.17 -17.35
CA GLU A 515 -3.04 23.06 -17.64
C GLU A 515 -2.86 24.07 -16.49
N SER A 516 -1.63 24.28 -16.02
CA SER A 516 -1.32 25.39 -15.12
C SER A 516 -1.55 26.73 -15.85
N PRO A 517 -1.97 27.82 -15.19
CA PRO A 517 -2.15 29.15 -15.79
C PRO A 517 -0.95 29.64 -16.63
N GLY A 518 0.27 29.21 -16.30
CA GLY A 518 1.48 29.51 -17.08
C GLY A 518 1.49 29.01 -18.53
N ARG A 519 0.68 28.01 -18.90
CA ARG A 519 0.60 27.52 -20.29
C ARG A 519 -0.24 28.41 -21.20
N GLN A 520 -1.24 29.12 -20.67
CA GLN A 520 -1.90 30.19 -21.44
C GLN A 520 -0.90 31.30 -21.79
N PHE A 521 -0.01 31.68 -20.86
CA PHE A 521 1.02 32.67 -21.12
C PHE A 521 2.12 32.16 -22.07
N ALA A 522 2.59 30.91 -21.90
CA ALA A 522 3.63 30.34 -22.76
C ALA A 522 3.13 30.07 -24.19
N SER A 523 1.90 29.57 -24.35
CA SER A 523 1.29 29.42 -25.69
C SER A 523 1.06 30.78 -26.35
N GLN A 524 0.59 31.79 -25.60
CA GLN A 524 0.50 33.17 -26.11
C GLN A 524 1.86 33.74 -26.49
N LEU A 525 2.92 33.51 -25.70
CA LEU A 525 4.29 33.94 -26.00
C LEU A 525 4.89 33.23 -27.22
N VAL A 526 4.62 31.93 -27.40
CA VAL A 526 5.05 31.17 -28.58
C VAL A 526 4.31 31.65 -29.83
N ILE A 527 3.00 31.94 -29.71
CA ILE A 527 2.22 32.55 -30.79
C ILE A 527 2.75 33.96 -31.10
N LEU A 528 3.06 34.77 -30.08
CA LEU A 528 3.64 36.11 -30.25
C LEU A 528 5.03 36.06 -30.90
N ALA A 529 5.89 35.15 -30.45
CA ALA A 529 7.24 34.96 -30.97
C ALA A 529 7.21 34.45 -32.42
N SER A 530 6.25 33.57 -32.75
CA SER A 530 6.02 33.09 -34.11
C SER A 530 5.50 34.21 -35.03
N ALA A 531 4.59 35.05 -34.52
CA ALA A 531 4.08 36.21 -35.25
C ALA A 531 5.17 37.26 -35.49
N VAL A 532 6.02 37.52 -34.50
CA VAL A 532 7.18 38.43 -34.61
C VAL A 532 8.21 37.86 -35.60
N ALA A 533 8.52 36.56 -35.55
CA ALA A 533 9.42 35.92 -36.51
C ALA A 533 8.89 36.01 -37.95
N CYS A 534 7.58 35.81 -38.17
CA CYS A 534 6.94 36.00 -39.47
C CYS A 534 6.98 37.45 -39.97
N LEU A 535 6.78 38.44 -39.09
CA LEU A 535 6.88 39.87 -39.44
C LEU A 535 8.32 40.28 -39.79
N PHE A 536 9.33 39.72 -39.11
CA PHE A 536 10.74 40.00 -39.41
C PHE A 536 11.21 39.31 -40.71
N LEU A 537 10.70 38.12 -41.03
CA LEU A 537 10.94 37.43 -42.31
C LEU A 537 10.27 38.14 -43.51
N HIS A 538 9.14 38.83 -43.29
CA HIS A 538 8.46 39.58 -44.36
C HIS A 538 9.16 40.91 -44.70
N ASN A 539 9.89 41.51 -43.76
CA ASN A 539 10.64 42.75 -43.96
C ASN A 539 12.08 42.55 -44.49
N THR A 540 12.47 41.31 -44.80
CA THR A 540 13.82 40.97 -45.30
C THR A 540 13.82 40.23 -46.64
N LEU A 541 12.66 40.13 -47.31
CA LEU A 541 12.52 39.66 -48.69
C LEU A 541 12.41 40.81 -49.69
#